data_AF-A0A8H6ECM6-F1
#
_entry.id   AF-A0A8H6ECM6-F1
#
_cell.length_a   1.000
_cell.length_b   1.000
_cell.length_c   1.000
_cell.angle_alpha   90.00
_cell.angle_beta   90.00
_cell.angle_gamma   90.00
#
_symmetry.space_group_name_H-M   'P 1'
#
loop_
_entity.id
_entity.type
_entity.pdbx_description
1 polymer ?
#
loop_
_entity_poly.entity_id
_entity_poly.type
_entity_poly.pdbx_seq_one_letter_code
_entity_poly.pdbx_strand_id
1 'polypeptide(L)'
;MIRAWISILPALIQSVAGTAKTQHRLRSSAFAVPGNATYDYVVVGGGTAGLVIASRLAEIASVCVIEAGGFYEQDNGNYSIVPYGSLQMPLVYSTEDYPKQPLIDWDLFSVPQVNAGNRRIHYARGKTLGGSSALNALSYHRATSGTYQKWAELVGDESFTFENLLPYYKKSCHLTPPDIVKRNSTSATVVYNTTAFDNSFGGPLQVSWNNWVDPTINALAKAVQSIGLPVSSVGFSSGSLSGHGAWVPSTIEPKKAVRSSSQSSFLEEAIENTDIMVHAHTQALKILFASDSPKRANAVQVSTAGFQYTIHANKEVIVSAGVFHSPQLLMVSGIGPRPTLEEQNIPLISELQGVGQNLWDQVSFTVLNQINTPSAGSIVANLNNSAEILQRYYEDAGGPYSSAAGYLSFERIPEELRENFSQQTTSSLEYFPSDWPEAEYVGAGFGGDNFSTIGVFGGVLTAPLSRGNITIKSASMLDPPVIDLGWFSDPADSEVAVAIFKRIRQIWDSDPAKSIKTGPEILPGVAVQTDQEILEYIQQNSAPMWHASATCAMGKTGDTNAVVDSREGCLE
;
A
#
# COMPACT_ATOMS: atom_id res chain seq x y z
N MET A 1 -57.51 23.68 -59.21
CA MET A 1 -56.59 24.20 -58.17
C MET A 1 -55.56 23.12 -57.88
N ILE A 2 -54.30 23.39 -58.29
CA ILE A 2 -53.01 22.99 -57.68
C ILE A 2 -52.94 21.54 -57.14
N ARG A 3 -52.41 20.52 -57.84
CA ARG A 3 -50.99 20.18 -58.16
C ARG A 3 -50.03 20.01 -56.95
N ALA A 4 -49.72 18.73 -56.68
CA ALA A 4 -48.37 18.13 -56.58
C ALA A 4 -47.44 18.49 -55.40
N TRP A 5 -46.37 17.66 -55.27
CA TRP A 5 -45.31 17.54 -54.24
C TRP A 5 -45.72 16.61 -53.08
N ILE A 6 -45.48 15.29 -53.07
CA ILE A 6 -44.32 14.47 -53.49
C ILE A 6 -43.01 14.90 -52.79
N SER A 7 -42.70 14.15 -51.73
CA SER A 7 -41.37 13.69 -51.29
C SER A 7 -40.21 14.69 -51.27
N ILE A 8 -39.94 15.29 -50.12
CA ILE A 8 -38.56 15.59 -49.66
C ILE A 8 -38.54 15.55 -48.13
N LEU A 9 -38.39 14.38 -47.52
CA LEU A 9 -37.88 14.23 -46.15
C LEU A 9 -37.44 12.78 -45.85
N PRO A 10 -36.63 12.16 -46.72
CA PRO A 10 -35.60 11.25 -46.22
C PRO A 10 -34.18 11.59 -46.73
N ALA A 11 -33.86 12.86 -46.94
CA ALA A 11 -32.54 13.29 -47.44
C ALA A 11 -31.76 14.21 -46.49
N LEU A 12 -32.13 14.29 -45.21
CA LEU A 12 -31.44 15.11 -44.20
C LEU A 12 -31.07 14.34 -42.92
N ILE A 13 -30.93 13.01 -43.02
CA ILE A 13 -30.32 12.16 -41.97
C ILE A 13 -29.00 11.52 -42.44
N GLN A 14 -28.57 11.78 -43.68
CA GLN A 14 -27.31 11.27 -44.23
C GLN A 14 -26.37 12.42 -44.63
N SER A 15 -25.92 13.24 -43.67
CA SER A 15 -24.69 14.04 -43.85
C SER A 15 -24.11 14.63 -42.56
N VAL A 16 -24.22 13.92 -41.42
CA VAL A 16 -23.37 14.18 -40.25
C VAL A 16 -22.54 12.94 -39.92
N ALA A 17 -21.99 12.31 -40.96
CA ALA A 17 -20.86 11.39 -40.83
C ALA A 17 -19.58 12.24 -40.89
N GLY A 18 -19.30 12.94 -39.80
CA GLY A 18 -18.16 13.84 -39.69
C GLY A 18 -18.13 14.49 -38.32
N THR A 19 -17.40 13.87 -37.39
CA THR A 19 -17.01 14.41 -36.08
C THR A 19 -18.11 14.60 -35.02
N ALA A 20 -19.05 13.66 -34.90
CA ALA A 20 -19.70 13.48 -33.60
C ALA A 20 -18.68 12.80 -32.68
N LYS A 21 -18.02 13.58 -31.81
CA LYS A 21 -17.46 13.01 -30.57
C LYS A 21 -18.59 12.20 -29.95
N THR A 22 -18.41 10.89 -29.84
CA THR A 22 -19.31 10.00 -29.11
C THR A 22 -19.67 10.67 -27.80
N GLN A 23 -20.95 10.71 -27.46
CA GLN A 23 -21.42 11.26 -26.19
C GLN A 23 -20.58 10.62 -25.08
N HIS A 24 -19.95 11.44 -24.23
CA HIS A 24 -19.14 10.94 -23.12
C HIS A 24 -19.95 9.89 -22.33
N ARG A 25 -19.35 8.71 -22.12
CA ARG A 25 -19.96 7.63 -21.33
C ARG A 25 -20.38 8.21 -19.99
N LEU A 26 -21.65 8.02 -19.61
CA LEU A 26 -22.11 8.45 -18.29
C LEU A 26 -21.37 7.62 -17.25
N ARG A 27 -20.71 8.26 -16.28
CA ARG A 27 -19.98 7.56 -15.21
C ARG A 27 -20.83 6.48 -14.53
N SER A 28 -22.12 6.75 -14.30
CA SER A 28 -23.05 5.81 -13.70
C SER A 28 -23.27 4.52 -14.52
N SER A 29 -23.02 4.55 -15.83
CA SER A 29 -23.13 3.38 -16.71
C SER A 29 -21.97 2.39 -16.58
N ALA A 30 -20.92 2.73 -15.82
CA ALA A 30 -19.84 1.81 -15.49
C ALA A 30 -20.13 0.92 -14.27
N PHE A 31 -21.23 1.17 -13.56
CA PHE A 31 -21.60 0.39 -12.37
C PHE A 31 -22.72 -0.59 -12.69
N ALA A 32 -22.43 -1.87 -12.47
CA ALA A 32 -23.34 -2.94 -12.81
C ALA A 32 -24.45 -3.11 -11.77
N VAL A 33 -25.63 -3.52 -12.23
CA VAL A 33 -26.73 -3.96 -11.36
C VAL A 33 -26.52 -5.44 -11.00
N PRO A 34 -26.84 -5.88 -9.76
CA PRO A 34 -26.70 -7.29 -9.38
C PRO A 34 -27.45 -8.23 -10.32
N GLY A 35 -26.76 -9.27 -10.81
CA GLY A 35 -27.29 -10.21 -11.77
C GLY A 35 -26.19 -10.94 -12.55
N ASN A 36 -26.55 -12.07 -13.15
CA ASN A 36 -25.60 -12.86 -13.93
C ASN A 36 -25.08 -12.06 -15.13
N ALA A 37 -23.77 -12.14 -15.36
CA ALA A 37 -23.10 -11.45 -16.46
C ALA A 37 -21.89 -12.26 -16.95
N THR A 38 -21.40 -11.93 -18.15
CA THR A 38 -20.23 -12.58 -18.76
C THR A 38 -19.30 -11.52 -19.33
N TYR A 39 -18.01 -11.68 -19.08
CA TYR A 39 -16.93 -10.82 -19.57
C TYR A 39 -15.76 -11.67 -20.06
N ASP A 40 -14.81 -11.08 -20.78
CA ASP A 40 -13.58 -11.79 -21.13
C ASP A 40 -12.71 -12.00 -19.90
N TYR A 41 -12.55 -10.96 -19.09
CA TYR A 41 -11.78 -10.99 -17.85
C TYR A 41 -12.63 -10.56 -16.66
N VAL A 42 -12.48 -11.28 -15.55
CA VAL A 42 -13.12 -10.96 -14.26
C VAL A 42 -12.01 -10.72 -13.24
N VAL A 43 -11.86 -9.47 -12.80
CA VAL A 43 -10.87 -9.07 -11.79
C VAL A 43 -11.52 -9.02 -10.42
N VAL A 44 -11.06 -9.87 -9.49
CA VAL A 44 -11.57 -9.94 -8.12
C VAL A 44 -10.71 -9.08 -7.20
N GLY A 45 -11.26 -7.96 -6.74
CA GLY A 45 -10.60 -6.95 -5.91
C GLY A 45 -10.27 -5.69 -6.72
N GLY A 46 -10.98 -4.61 -6.47
CA GLY A 46 -10.75 -3.28 -7.03
C GLY A 46 -9.68 -2.50 -6.26
N GLY A 47 -8.58 -3.17 -5.92
CA GLY A 47 -7.48 -2.62 -5.12
C GLY A 47 -6.39 -1.92 -5.93
N THR A 48 -5.20 -1.77 -5.32
CA THR A 48 -4.02 -1.14 -5.92
C THR A 48 -3.62 -1.80 -7.24
N ALA A 49 -3.45 -3.13 -7.26
CA ALA A 49 -3.08 -3.87 -8.47
C ALA A 49 -4.29 -4.14 -9.38
N GLY A 50 -5.42 -4.56 -8.80
CA GLY A 50 -6.59 -4.98 -9.57
C GLY A 50 -7.15 -3.91 -10.50
N LEU A 51 -7.21 -2.65 -10.06
CA LEU A 51 -7.66 -1.55 -10.93
C LEU A 51 -6.67 -1.21 -12.04
N VAL A 52 -5.37 -1.38 -11.81
CA VAL A 52 -4.36 -1.20 -12.89
C VAL A 52 -4.54 -2.29 -13.94
N ILE A 53 -4.63 -3.55 -13.51
CA ILE A 53 -4.83 -4.71 -14.40
C ILE A 53 -6.13 -4.55 -15.20
N ALA A 54 -7.24 -4.29 -14.50
CA ALA A 54 -8.54 -4.15 -15.13
C ALA A 54 -8.57 -3.01 -16.16
N SER A 55 -7.98 -1.86 -15.83
CA SER A 55 -7.93 -0.70 -16.74
C SER A 55 -7.15 -1.01 -18.00
N ARG A 56 -6.00 -1.70 -17.90
CA ARG A 56 -5.20 -2.08 -19.08
C ARG A 56 -5.86 -3.15 -19.93
N LEU A 57 -6.53 -4.13 -19.32
CA LEU A 57 -7.27 -5.14 -20.05
C LEU A 57 -8.52 -4.57 -20.75
N ALA A 58 -9.18 -3.56 -20.14
CA ALA A 58 -10.37 -2.93 -20.70
C ALA A 58 -10.10 -2.15 -21.99
N GLU A 59 -8.84 -1.79 -22.27
CA GLU A 59 -8.42 -1.20 -23.55
C GLU A 59 -8.59 -2.18 -24.74
N ILE A 60 -8.62 -3.50 -24.48
CA ILE A 60 -8.59 -4.54 -25.52
C ILE A 60 -9.64 -5.63 -25.39
N ALA A 61 -10.41 -5.67 -24.29
CA ALA A 61 -11.35 -6.74 -23.99
C ALA A 61 -12.48 -6.27 -23.06
N SER A 62 -13.55 -7.06 -22.96
CA SER A 62 -14.58 -6.81 -21.95
C SER A 62 -14.09 -7.23 -20.56
N VAL A 63 -14.15 -6.31 -19.60
CA VAL A 63 -13.62 -6.52 -18.24
C VAL A 63 -14.66 -6.13 -17.21
N CYS A 64 -14.78 -6.94 -16.17
CA CYS A 64 -15.43 -6.48 -14.95
C CYS A 64 -14.50 -6.53 -13.73
N VAL A 65 -14.76 -5.63 -12.79
CA VAL A 65 -14.13 -5.59 -11.46
C VAL A 65 -15.18 -5.93 -10.42
N ILE A 66 -14.87 -6.86 -9.53
CA ILE A 66 -15.65 -7.18 -8.33
C ILE A 66 -14.94 -6.53 -7.14
N GLU A 67 -15.59 -5.58 -6.46
CA GLU A 67 -15.05 -4.92 -5.27
C GLU A 67 -16.04 -4.98 -4.12
N ALA A 68 -15.58 -5.46 -2.96
CA ALA A 68 -16.41 -5.65 -1.78
C ALA A 68 -16.83 -4.33 -1.12
N GLY A 69 -16.02 -3.28 -1.27
CA GLY A 69 -16.26 -1.95 -0.77
C GLY A 69 -16.92 -0.98 -1.75
N GLY A 70 -17.09 0.25 -1.28
CA GLY A 70 -17.65 1.38 -2.03
C GLY A 70 -16.60 2.37 -2.48
N PHE A 71 -16.85 3.65 -2.21
CA PHE A 71 -16.01 4.78 -2.57
C PHE A 71 -15.53 5.47 -1.30
N TYR A 72 -14.22 5.46 -1.07
CA TYR A 72 -13.62 6.09 0.11
C TYR A 72 -13.94 7.59 0.22
N GLU A 73 -14.17 8.28 -0.90
CA GLU A 73 -14.54 9.69 -0.91
C GLU A 73 -15.93 9.94 -0.29
N GLN A 74 -16.82 8.96 -0.40
CA GLN A 74 -18.18 9.02 0.15
C GLN A 74 -18.21 8.40 1.55
N ASP A 75 -17.53 7.27 1.72
CA ASP A 75 -17.61 6.43 2.91
C ASP A 75 -16.70 6.93 4.05
N ASN A 76 -15.62 7.67 3.75
CA ASN A 76 -14.68 8.20 4.74
C ASN A 76 -14.30 9.69 4.53
N GLY A 77 -14.65 10.26 3.38
CA GLY A 77 -14.50 11.69 3.10
C GLY A 77 -13.05 12.17 3.15
N ASN A 78 -12.84 13.33 3.77
CA ASN A 78 -11.56 14.04 3.73
C ASN A 78 -10.40 13.28 4.40
N TYR A 79 -10.65 12.33 5.31
CA TYR A 79 -9.59 11.50 5.87
C TYR A 79 -8.88 10.67 4.80
N SER A 80 -9.60 10.23 3.77
CA SER A 80 -9.02 9.49 2.65
C SER A 80 -8.62 10.39 1.48
N ILE A 81 -9.23 11.57 1.31
CA ILE A 81 -8.94 12.45 0.15
C ILE A 81 -7.78 13.41 0.42
N VAL A 82 -7.77 14.06 1.59
CA VAL A 82 -6.83 15.14 1.92
C VAL A 82 -5.53 14.51 2.44
N PRO A 83 -4.34 14.90 1.92
CA PRO A 83 -3.06 14.30 2.31
C PRO A 83 -2.81 14.24 3.82
N TYR A 84 -3.06 15.34 4.54
CA TYR A 84 -2.88 15.33 5.99
C TYR A 84 -3.82 14.35 6.71
N GLY A 85 -5.01 14.11 6.16
CA GLY A 85 -5.96 13.12 6.64
C GLY A 85 -5.38 11.70 6.68
N SER A 86 -4.47 11.35 5.76
CA SER A 86 -3.82 10.03 5.75
C SER A 86 -2.92 9.79 6.95
N LEU A 87 -2.44 10.86 7.60
CA LEU A 87 -1.61 10.78 8.81
C LEU A 87 -2.42 10.80 10.10
N GLN A 88 -3.73 11.01 10.01
CA GLN A 88 -4.65 11.13 11.13
C GLN A 88 -5.80 10.14 11.02
N MET A 89 -5.66 9.09 10.20
CA MET A 89 -6.77 8.24 9.86
C MET A 89 -7.13 7.33 11.04
N PRO A 90 -8.31 7.50 11.67
CA PRO A 90 -8.57 6.89 12.98
C PRO A 90 -8.72 5.37 12.96
N LEU A 91 -8.83 4.74 11.79
CA LEU A 91 -8.91 3.28 11.68
C LEU A 91 -7.52 2.61 11.64
N VAL A 92 -6.45 3.36 11.40
CA VAL A 92 -5.09 2.81 11.17
C VAL A 92 -4.34 2.74 12.50
N TYR A 93 -4.88 1.93 13.42
CA TYR A 93 -4.21 1.57 14.68
C TYR A 93 -4.00 0.06 14.73
N SER A 94 -3.05 -0.38 15.54
CA SER A 94 -2.69 -1.79 15.70
C SER A 94 -3.36 -2.48 16.89
N THR A 95 -4.04 -1.72 17.76
CA THR A 95 -4.71 -2.20 18.97
C THR A 95 -6.13 -2.70 18.69
N GLU A 96 -6.68 -3.51 19.59
CA GLU A 96 -8.08 -3.97 19.48
C GLU A 96 -9.10 -2.85 19.76
N ASP A 97 -8.73 -1.90 20.62
CA ASP A 97 -9.52 -0.69 20.85
C ASP A 97 -9.08 0.38 19.86
N TYR A 98 -9.81 0.47 18.74
CA TYR A 98 -9.59 1.47 17.72
C TYR A 98 -10.93 1.96 17.12
N PRO A 99 -10.99 3.21 16.62
CA PRO A 99 -12.17 3.74 15.92
C PRO A 99 -12.50 2.98 14.61
N LYS A 100 -13.44 2.03 14.69
CA LYS A 100 -13.84 1.20 13.55
C LYS A 100 -14.50 2.00 12.42
N GLN A 101 -14.18 1.64 11.18
CA GLN A 101 -14.79 2.17 9.95
C GLN A 101 -15.06 1.03 8.93
N PRO A 102 -16.10 0.20 9.15
CA PRO A 102 -16.31 -1.05 8.41
C PRO A 102 -16.70 -0.87 6.93
N LEU A 103 -16.96 0.36 6.49
CA LEU A 103 -17.23 0.69 5.09
C LEU A 103 -15.96 0.72 4.24
N ILE A 104 -14.80 1.03 4.84
CA ILE A 104 -13.53 1.18 4.13
C ILE A 104 -12.40 0.32 4.69
N ASP A 105 -12.61 -0.32 5.83
CA ASP A 105 -11.66 -1.25 6.45
C ASP A 105 -12.27 -2.64 6.63
N TRP A 106 -11.42 -3.66 6.53
CA TRP A 106 -11.81 -5.06 6.72
C TRP A 106 -11.91 -5.49 8.19
N ASP A 107 -11.45 -4.69 9.16
CA ASP A 107 -11.46 -5.01 10.60
C ASP A 107 -10.76 -6.36 10.89
N LEU A 108 -9.59 -6.56 10.27
CA LEU A 108 -8.83 -7.81 10.37
C LEU A 108 -7.98 -7.85 11.63
N PHE A 109 -7.92 -9.02 12.25
CA PHE A 109 -7.08 -9.27 13.42
C PHE A 109 -6.21 -10.49 13.23
N SER A 110 -4.97 -10.39 13.70
CA SER A 110 -4.14 -11.57 13.89
C SER A 110 -4.66 -12.48 15.01
N VAL A 111 -4.19 -13.72 15.01
CA VAL A 111 -4.10 -14.53 16.22
C VAL A 111 -3.13 -13.88 17.22
N PRO A 112 -3.21 -14.21 18.52
CA PRO A 112 -2.23 -13.74 19.49
C PRO A 112 -0.80 -14.03 19.05
N GLN A 113 0.02 -12.99 18.95
CA GLN A 113 1.40 -13.09 18.49
C GLN A 113 2.32 -13.42 19.66
N VAL A 114 2.68 -14.69 19.82
CA VAL A 114 3.41 -15.22 20.99
C VAL A 114 4.68 -14.41 21.28
N ASN A 115 5.46 -14.07 20.26
CA ASN A 115 6.71 -13.33 20.39
C ASN A 115 6.55 -11.80 20.25
N ALA A 116 5.32 -11.28 20.16
CA ALA A 116 5.01 -9.85 20.16
C ALA A 116 4.03 -9.48 21.28
N GLY A 117 4.36 -9.94 22.50
CA GLY A 117 3.61 -9.64 23.72
C GLY A 117 2.26 -10.37 23.83
N ASN A 118 2.06 -11.45 23.07
CA ASN A 118 0.80 -12.20 22.99
C ASN A 118 -0.42 -11.33 22.64
N ARG A 119 -0.19 -10.25 21.89
CA ARG A 119 -1.22 -9.31 21.46
C ARG A 119 -1.89 -9.81 20.18
N ARG A 120 -3.18 -9.51 20.01
CA ARG A 120 -3.82 -9.53 18.69
C ARG A 120 -3.59 -8.17 18.05
N ILE A 121 -3.16 -8.20 16.80
CA ILE A 121 -2.82 -7.01 16.04
C ILE A 121 -3.94 -6.72 15.06
N HIS A 122 -4.54 -5.52 15.17
CA HIS A 122 -5.40 -5.01 14.11
C HIS A 122 -4.56 -4.69 12.87
N TYR A 123 -5.00 -5.18 11.72
CA TYR A 123 -4.30 -5.01 10.45
C TYR A 123 -5.20 -4.35 9.41
N ALA A 124 -5.21 -3.01 9.42
CA ALA A 124 -6.00 -2.20 8.51
C ALA A 124 -5.76 -2.58 7.04
N ARG A 125 -6.84 -2.76 6.29
CA ARG A 125 -6.85 -3.11 4.86
C ARG A 125 -8.00 -2.44 4.17
N GLY A 126 -7.72 -1.79 3.04
CA GLY A 126 -8.75 -1.09 2.27
C GLY A 126 -9.82 -2.04 1.72
N LYS A 127 -11.06 -1.79 2.12
CA LYS A 127 -12.31 -2.37 1.61
C LYS A 127 -13.07 -1.28 0.86
N THR A 128 -12.55 -0.88 -0.29
CA THR A 128 -13.05 0.23 -1.10
C THR A 128 -12.44 0.11 -2.49
N LEU A 129 -13.06 0.72 -3.51
CA LEU A 129 -12.36 0.97 -4.76
C LEU A 129 -11.09 1.78 -4.47
N GLY A 130 -9.96 1.32 -5.02
CA GLY A 130 -8.62 1.78 -4.68
C GLY A 130 -7.90 0.89 -3.66
N GLY A 131 -8.63 0.07 -2.90
CA GLY A 131 -8.10 -0.77 -1.83
C GLY A 131 -7.22 0.02 -0.86
N SER A 132 -6.08 -0.54 -0.46
CA SER A 132 -5.15 0.15 0.44
C SER A 132 -4.51 1.41 -0.15
N SER A 133 -4.54 1.63 -1.48
CA SER A 133 -4.08 2.93 -2.04
C SER A 133 -5.00 4.10 -1.69
N ALA A 134 -6.24 3.82 -1.27
CA ALA A 134 -7.18 4.80 -0.72
C ALA A 134 -6.91 5.14 0.76
N LEU A 135 -6.04 4.35 1.43
CA LEU A 135 -5.80 4.43 2.87
C LEU A 135 -4.35 4.74 3.25
N ASN A 136 -3.38 4.40 2.39
CA ASN A 136 -1.95 4.49 2.72
C ASN A 136 -1.46 5.91 3.06
N ALA A 137 -0.25 6.01 3.59
CA ALA A 137 0.42 7.26 3.92
C ALA A 137 1.03 8.02 2.72
N LEU A 138 0.67 7.64 1.48
CA LEU A 138 0.98 8.32 0.22
C LEU A 138 2.43 8.31 -0.27
N SER A 139 3.43 7.96 0.56
CA SER A 139 4.84 7.89 0.15
C SER A 139 5.04 7.03 -1.10
N TYR A 140 5.87 7.50 -2.03
CA TYR A 140 6.24 6.79 -3.25
C TYR A 140 7.77 6.66 -3.35
N HIS A 141 8.25 5.43 -3.36
CA HIS A 141 9.63 5.09 -3.67
C HIS A 141 9.71 3.69 -4.29
N ARG A 142 10.90 3.26 -4.70
CA ARG A 142 11.14 1.93 -5.28
C ARG A 142 12.21 1.21 -4.47
N ALA A 143 12.22 -0.12 -4.52
CA ALA A 143 13.22 -0.93 -3.82
C ALA A 143 14.61 -0.82 -4.49
N THR A 144 15.62 -1.46 -3.91
CA THR A 144 16.99 -1.46 -4.46
C THR A 144 17.12 -2.36 -5.67
N SER A 145 18.11 -2.10 -6.54
CA SER A 145 18.40 -2.98 -7.67
C SER A 145 18.70 -4.41 -7.20
N GLY A 146 19.43 -4.59 -6.09
CA GLY A 146 19.66 -5.92 -5.50
C GLY A 146 18.38 -6.61 -5.02
N THR A 147 17.38 -5.86 -4.51
CA THR A 147 16.07 -6.41 -4.16
C THR A 147 15.37 -7.04 -5.36
N TYR A 148 15.32 -6.31 -6.48
CA TYR A 148 14.72 -6.80 -7.72
C TYR A 148 15.54 -7.94 -8.36
N GLN A 149 16.87 -7.89 -8.27
CA GLN A 149 17.72 -9.00 -8.70
C GLN A 149 17.43 -10.28 -7.90
N LYS A 150 17.33 -10.17 -6.57
CA LYS A 150 16.95 -11.29 -5.70
C LYS A 150 15.58 -11.84 -6.09
N TRP A 151 14.62 -10.97 -6.41
CA TRP A 151 13.30 -11.41 -6.87
C TRP A 151 13.40 -12.19 -8.19
N ALA A 152 14.11 -11.66 -9.19
CA ALA A 152 14.36 -12.33 -10.47
C ALA A 152 15.00 -13.71 -10.28
N GLU A 153 15.98 -13.84 -9.38
CA GLU A 153 16.62 -15.12 -9.05
C GLU A 153 15.67 -16.12 -8.38
N LEU A 154 14.80 -15.65 -7.47
CA LEU A 154 13.83 -16.49 -6.77
C LEU A 154 12.79 -17.06 -7.74
N VAL A 155 12.29 -16.25 -8.66
CA VAL A 155 11.28 -16.69 -9.65
C VAL A 155 11.90 -17.34 -10.90
N GLY A 156 13.19 -17.11 -11.15
CA GLY A 156 13.89 -17.59 -12.36
C GLY A 156 13.54 -16.79 -13.62
N ASP A 157 13.25 -15.50 -13.49
CA ASP A 157 12.79 -14.64 -14.58
C ASP A 157 13.41 -13.24 -14.48
N GLU A 158 14.33 -12.94 -15.40
CA GLU A 158 15.06 -11.67 -15.46
C GLU A 158 14.16 -10.46 -15.77
N SER A 159 12.91 -10.66 -16.19
CA SER A 159 11.96 -9.54 -16.37
C SER A 159 11.67 -8.79 -15.07
N PHE A 160 11.94 -9.40 -13.91
CA PHE A 160 11.78 -8.79 -12.59
C PHE A 160 12.99 -7.99 -12.09
N THR A 161 14.08 -7.88 -12.86
CA THR A 161 15.19 -6.98 -12.52
C THR A 161 14.74 -5.51 -12.55
N PHE A 162 15.46 -4.65 -11.84
CA PHE A 162 15.08 -3.23 -11.72
C PHE A 162 15.01 -2.54 -13.09
N GLU A 163 15.99 -2.81 -13.95
CA GLU A 163 16.10 -2.24 -15.28
C GLU A 163 14.93 -2.67 -16.18
N ASN A 164 14.47 -3.91 -16.07
CA ASN A 164 13.37 -4.45 -16.85
C ASN A 164 11.99 -4.04 -16.31
N LEU A 165 11.87 -3.78 -15.01
CA LEU A 165 10.64 -3.26 -14.40
C LEU A 165 10.50 -1.73 -14.52
N LEU A 166 11.60 -0.98 -14.59
CA LEU A 166 11.60 0.48 -14.64
C LEU A 166 10.69 1.08 -15.73
N PRO A 167 10.60 0.52 -16.96
CA PRO A 167 9.64 0.99 -17.96
C PRO A 167 8.17 0.93 -17.50
N TYR A 168 7.77 -0.07 -16.72
CA TYR A 168 6.40 -0.17 -16.20
C TYR A 168 6.13 0.83 -15.08
N TYR A 169 7.12 1.11 -14.22
CA TYR A 169 7.03 2.20 -13.25
C TYR A 169 6.91 3.57 -13.93
N LYS A 170 7.63 3.77 -15.05
CA LYS A 170 7.51 5.00 -15.86
C LYS A 170 6.14 5.10 -16.53
N LYS A 171 5.64 4.00 -17.09
CA LYS A 171 4.33 3.94 -17.75
C LYS A 171 3.16 4.17 -16.80
N SER A 172 3.30 3.84 -15.52
CA SER A 172 2.19 3.92 -14.57
C SER A 172 1.94 5.32 -14.00
N CYS A 173 2.94 6.21 -14.00
CA CYS A 173 2.86 7.49 -13.30
C CYS A 173 3.13 8.72 -14.16
N HIS A 174 2.65 9.86 -13.67
CA HIS A 174 2.98 11.20 -14.13
C HIS A 174 3.65 11.96 -12.99
N LEU A 175 4.93 12.31 -13.18
CA LEU A 175 5.70 13.05 -12.20
C LEU A 175 5.48 14.56 -12.37
N THR A 176 5.05 15.23 -11.31
CA THR A 176 5.15 16.71 -11.22
C THR A 176 6.29 17.09 -10.27
N PRO A 177 7.29 17.86 -10.74
CA PRO A 177 8.38 18.37 -9.89
C PRO A 177 7.87 19.18 -8.70
N PRO A 178 8.66 19.27 -7.60
CA PRO A 178 8.24 20.00 -6.40
C PRO A 178 8.03 21.50 -6.66
N ASP A 179 6.93 22.06 -6.17
CA ASP A 179 6.73 23.51 -6.11
C ASP A 179 7.50 24.09 -4.92
N ILE A 180 8.66 24.67 -5.20
CA ILE A 180 9.55 25.24 -4.16
C ILE A 180 8.93 26.44 -3.44
N VAL A 181 8.02 27.16 -4.09
CA VAL A 181 7.37 28.35 -3.51
C VAL A 181 6.36 27.90 -2.47
N LYS A 182 5.49 26.95 -2.81
CA LYS A 182 4.51 26.39 -1.86
C LYS A 182 5.19 25.67 -0.70
N ARG A 183 6.23 24.86 -1.00
CA ARG A 183 6.98 24.10 0.02
C ARG A 183 7.60 25.01 1.08
N ASN A 184 7.98 26.23 0.70
CA ASN A 184 8.41 27.31 1.58
C ASN A 184 9.44 26.87 2.65
N SER A 185 10.44 26.07 2.25
CA SER A 185 11.50 25.60 3.14
C SER A 185 12.84 25.57 2.41
N THR A 186 13.81 26.33 2.92
CA THR A 186 15.16 26.43 2.34
C THR A 186 16.08 25.28 2.73
N SER A 187 15.72 24.46 3.73
CA SER A 187 16.52 23.31 4.17
C SER A 187 15.94 21.94 3.76
N ALA A 188 14.73 21.91 3.19
CA ALA A 188 14.06 20.68 2.74
C ALA A 188 14.24 20.47 1.22
N THR A 189 15.50 20.47 0.79
CA THR A 189 15.88 20.37 -0.62
C THR A 189 15.57 18.99 -1.16
N VAL A 190 14.73 18.94 -2.19
CA VAL A 190 14.41 17.71 -2.91
C VAL A 190 15.50 17.44 -3.93
N VAL A 191 16.08 16.24 -3.89
CA VAL A 191 17.04 15.74 -4.88
C VAL A 191 16.51 14.41 -5.41
N TYR A 192 16.43 14.29 -6.73
CA TYR A 192 15.95 13.08 -7.39
C TYR A 192 16.53 12.96 -8.80
N ASN A 193 16.69 11.73 -9.28
CA ASN A 193 17.06 11.45 -10.65
C ASN A 193 15.83 11.56 -11.57
N THR A 194 15.82 12.56 -12.46
CA THR A 194 14.72 12.78 -13.41
C THR A 194 14.56 11.63 -14.40
N THR A 195 15.63 10.91 -14.73
CA THR A 195 15.59 9.77 -15.68
C THR A 195 14.89 8.53 -15.10
N ALA A 196 14.61 8.51 -13.79
CA ALA A 196 13.80 7.48 -13.15
C ALA A 196 12.30 7.60 -13.48
N PHE A 197 11.88 8.70 -14.12
CA PHE A 197 10.51 8.98 -14.53
C PHE A 197 10.46 9.31 -16.03
N ASP A 198 9.29 9.15 -16.64
CA ASP A 198 9.08 9.52 -18.04
C ASP A 198 7.60 9.82 -18.29
N ASN A 199 7.26 11.11 -18.28
CA ASN A 199 5.88 11.56 -18.46
C ASN A 199 5.37 11.36 -19.89
N SER A 200 6.22 11.00 -20.86
CA SER A 200 5.78 10.79 -22.25
C SER A 200 4.86 9.58 -22.40
N PHE A 201 4.89 8.64 -21.45
CA PHE A 201 3.95 7.52 -21.40
C PHE A 201 2.53 7.91 -20.99
N GLY A 202 2.33 9.11 -20.43
CA GLY A 202 1.00 9.58 -20.03
C GLY A 202 0.35 8.78 -18.90
N GLY A 203 1.14 8.16 -18.01
CA GLY A 203 0.59 7.35 -16.91
C GLY A 203 -0.33 8.15 -15.97
N PRO A 204 -1.47 7.60 -15.52
CA PRO A 204 -2.46 8.40 -14.80
C PRO A 204 -2.11 8.72 -13.35
N LEU A 205 -1.29 7.87 -12.70
CA LEU A 205 -0.97 8.04 -11.28
C LEU A 205 -0.16 9.32 -11.05
N GLN A 206 -0.74 10.29 -10.35
CA GLN A 206 -0.04 11.53 -10.03
C GLN A 206 0.99 11.28 -8.93
N VAL A 207 2.24 11.54 -9.24
CA VAL A 207 3.37 11.47 -8.32
C VAL A 207 3.97 12.87 -8.23
N SER A 208 4.02 13.43 -7.03
CA SER A 208 4.53 14.78 -6.79
C SER A 208 5.15 14.86 -5.40
N TRP A 209 5.54 16.03 -4.92
CA TRP A 209 5.94 16.19 -3.52
C TRP A 209 4.89 17.00 -2.78
N ASN A 210 4.80 16.80 -1.46
CA ASN A 210 3.96 17.63 -0.60
C ASN A 210 4.19 19.12 -0.91
N ASN A 211 3.09 19.86 -1.08
CA ASN A 211 3.12 21.31 -1.34
C ASN A 211 3.53 22.10 -0.10
N TRP A 212 3.64 21.48 1.07
CA TRP A 212 4.10 22.10 2.30
C TRP A 212 5.01 21.14 3.06
N VAL A 213 6.02 21.70 3.73
CA VAL A 213 6.99 20.93 4.52
C VAL A 213 6.69 21.10 6.00
N ASP A 214 6.42 19.98 6.66
CA ASP A 214 6.25 19.94 8.11
C ASP A 214 7.56 20.35 8.83
N PRO A 215 7.53 21.38 9.68
CA PRO A 215 8.71 21.85 10.41
C PRO A 215 9.35 20.77 11.28
N THR A 216 8.55 19.92 11.92
CA THR A 216 9.03 18.78 12.70
C THR A 216 9.76 17.79 11.80
N ILE A 217 9.17 17.38 10.68
CA ILE A 217 9.82 16.44 9.74
C ILE A 217 11.14 17.03 9.22
N ASN A 218 11.18 18.32 8.89
CA ASN A 218 12.40 19.00 8.45
C ASN A 218 13.48 19.06 9.54
N ALA A 219 13.11 19.28 10.81
CA ALA A 219 14.06 19.26 11.92
C ALA A 219 14.61 17.85 12.18
N LEU A 220 13.73 16.84 12.15
CA LEU A 220 14.10 15.43 12.32
C LEU A 220 14.96 14.92 11.15
N ALA A 221 14.73 15.36 9.92
CA ALA A 221 15.58 15.06 8.78
C ALA A 221 17.04 15.54 9.00
N LYS A 222 17.25 16.67 9.68
CA LYS A 222 18.59 17.17 10.03
C LYS A 222 19.27 16.30 11.09
N ALA A 223 18.51 15.79 12.05
CA ALA A 223 19.02 14.86 13.06
C ALA A 223 19.53 13.56 12.40
N VAL A 224 18.73 12.98 11.48
CA VAL A 224 19.14 11.81 10.67
C VAL A 224 20.42 12.09 9.89
N GLN A 225 20.49 13.24 9.20
CA GLN A 225 21.70 13.62 8.46
C GLN A 225 22.95 13.73 9.34
N SER A 226 22.80 14.24 10.56
CA SER A 226 23.92 14.46 11.47
C SER A 226 24.56 13.19 12.02
N ILE A 227 23.87 12.04 11.94
CA ILE A 227 24.40 10.74 12.39
C ILE A 227 24.95 9.88 11.23
N GLY A 228 25.18 10.50 10.07
CA GLY A 228 25.83 9.84 8.93
C GLY A 228 24.90 9.34 7.84
N LEU A 229 23.63 9.77 7.81
CA LEU A 229 22.68 9.45 6.75
C LEU A 229 22.36 10.68 5.89
N PRO A 230 23.28 11.08 4.98
CA PRO A 230 23.09 12.27 4.14
C PRO A 230 21.91 12.12 3.18
N VAL A 231 21.45 13.24 2.63
CA VAL A 231 20.43 13.23 1.58
C VAL A 231 20.97 12.51 0.33
N SER A 232 20.22 11.53 -0.18
CA SER A 232 20.53 10.81 -1.41
C SER A 232 20.67 11.77 -2.59
N SER A 233 21.74 11.61 -3.36
CA SER A 233 22.00 12.40 -4.57
C SER A 233 21.11 12.03 -5.76
N VAL A 234 20.37 10.91 -5.66
CA VAL A 234 19.50 10.38 -6.72
C VAL A 234 18.05 10.18 -6.26
N GLY A 235 17.74 10.46 -4.99
CA GLY A 235 16.46 10.13 -4.37
C GLY A 235 16.26 8.62 -4.23
N PHE A 236 15.01 8.18 -3.99
CA PHE A 236 14.66 6.77 -3.70
C PHE A 236 13.86 6.06 -4.80
N SER A 237 13.87 6.60 -6.03
CA SER A 237 13.18 5.96 -7.18
C SER A 237 14.15 5.35 -8.20
N SER A 238 15.45 5.30 -7.89
CA SER A 238 16.53 4.91 -8.80
C SER A 238 17.21 3.57 -8.48
N GLY A 239 16.60 2.72 -7.64
CA GLY A 239 17.22 1.45 -7.27
C GLY A 239 18.29 1.57 -6.18
N SER A 240 18.37 2.71 -5.49
CA SER A 240 19.34 2.98 -4.43
C SER A 240 18.65 3.63 -3.23
N LEU A 241 18.82 3.04 -2.05
CA LEU A 241 18.17 3.46 -0.79
C LEU A 241 19.17 3.56 0.36
N SER A 242 19.91 2.48 0.61
CA SER A 242 20.70 2.29 1.84
C SER A 242 21.79 3.35 2.05
N GLY A 243 21.98 3.75 3.30
CA GLY A 243 22.98 4.72 3.75
C GLY A 243 22.57 6.18 3.60
N HIS A 244 21.30 6.47 3.31
CA HIS A 244 20.84 7.80 2.97
C HIS A 244 19.45 8.11 3.53
N GLY A 245 19.11 9.39 3.59
CA GLY A 245 17.74 9.88 3.67
C GLY A 245 17.29 10.55 2.37
N ALA A 246 15.99 10.74 2.16
CA ALA A 246 15.48 11.48 1.01
C ALA A 246 14.11 12.10 1.28
N TRP A 247 13.89 13.28 0.70
CA TRP A 247 12.54 13.81 0.53
C TRP A 247 11.85 13.06 -0.61
N VAL A 248 11.05 12.06 -0.27
CA VAL A 248 10.40 11.19 -1.24
C VAL A 248 9.17 11.86 -1.85
N PRO A 249 8.84 11.57 -3.12
CA PRO A 249 7.56 11.96 -3.66
C PRO A 249 6.43 11.18 -2.99
N SER A 250 5.21 11.62 -3.22
CA SER A 250 3.95 11.07 -2.74
C SER A 250 2.95 10.94 -3.89
N THR A 251 1.98 10.05 -3.76
CA THR A 251 0.90 9.87 -4.74
C THR A 251 -0.20 10.92 -4.55
N ILE A 252 0.10 12.17 -4.91
CA ILE A 252 -0.78 13.35 -4.72
C ILE A 252 -0.91 14.09 -6.06
N GLU A 253 -2.14 14.47 -6.42
CA GLU A 253 -2.39 15.45 -7.48
C GLU A 253 -2.02 16.85 -6.96
N PRO A 254 -0.98 17.50 -7.50
CA PRO A 254 -0.36 18.66 -6.86
C PRO A 254 -1.15 19.95 -6.99
N LYS A 255 -2.07 20.08 -7.96
CA LYS A 255 -2.84 21.32 -8.14
C LYS A 255 -3.94 21.48 -7.10
N LYS A 256 -4.55 20.38 -6.68
CA LYS A 256 -5.62 20.34 -5.66
C LYS A 256 -5.12 19.80 -4.33
N ALA A 257 -3.92 19.24 -4.28
CA ALA A 257 -3.37 18.52 -3.13
C ALA A 257 -4.38 17.50 -2.59
N VAL A 258 -4.76 16.55 -3.44
CA VAL A 258 -5.62 15.40 -3.10
C VAL A 258 -4.93 14.10 -3.45
N ARG A 259 -5.24 13.04 -2.71
CA ARG A 259 -4.74 11.68 -2.96
C ARG A 259 -4.94 11.26 -4.43
N SER A 260 -3.91 10.65 -5.01
CA SER A 260 -3.97 9.90 -6.27
C SER A 260 -3.95 8.40 -5.94
N SER A 261 -5.11 7.77 -5.85
CA SER A 261 -5.26 6.32 -5.60
C SER A 261 -5.33 5.55 -6.92
N SER A 262 -5.34 4.21 -6.87
CA SER A 262 -5.58 3.42 -8.10
C SER A 262 -6.99 3.64 -8.67
N GLN A 263 -7.97 3.97 -7.82
CA GLN A 263 -9.31 4.34 -8.27
C GLN A 263 -9.30 5.70 -8.97
N SER A 264 -8.76 6.74 -8.34
CA SER A 264 -8.82 8.10 -8.90
C SER A 264 -7.94 8.27 -10.14
N SER A 265 -6.96 7.38 -10.32
CA SER A 265 -6.01 7.43 -11.42
C SER A 265 -6.43 6.48 -12.55
N PHE A 266 -6.45 5.17 -12.29
CA PHE A 266 -6.64 4.16 -13.34
C PHE A 266 -8.13 3.92 -13.62
N LEU A 267 -8.96 3.73 -12.58
CA LEU A 267 -10.37 3.42 -12.80
C LEU A 267 -11.13 4.59 -13.43
N GLU A 268 -10.94 5.81 -12.95
CA GLU A 268 -11.63 6.97 -13.56
C GLU A 268 -11.22 7.15 -15.03
N GLU A 269 -9.93 7.01 -15.37
CA GLU A 269 -9.48 7.04 -16.77
C GLU A 269 -10.12 5.90 -17.59
N ALA A 270 -10.18 4.68 -17.05
CA ALA A 270 -10.79 3.54 -17.75
C ALA A 270 -12.30 3.71 -17.95
N ILE A 271 -13.02 4.26 -16.98
CA ILE A 271 -14.46 4.55 -17.10
C ILE A 271 -14.72 5.53 -18.24
N GLU A 272 -13.86 6.54 -18.40
CA GLU A 272 -14.01 7.53 -19.47
C GLU A 272 -13.70 6.97 -20.86
N ASN A 273 -12.77 6.03 -20.96
CA ASN A 273 -12.16 5.62 -22.24
C ASN A 273 -12.50 4.20 -22.70
N THR A 274 -13.17 3.39 -21.87
CA THR A 274 -13.46 1.97 -22.15
C THR A 274 -14.88 1.58 -21.75
N ASP A 275 -15.26 0.33 -21.99
CA ASP A 275 -16.51 -0.29 -21.55
C ASP A 275 -16.37 -1.09 -20.24
N ILE A 276 -15.33 -0.81 -19.43
CA ILE A 276 -15.11 -1.46 -18.13
C ILE A 276 -16.38 -1.42 -17.26
N MET A 277 -16.69 -2.53 -16.58
CA MET A 277 -17.81 -2.63 -15.64
C MET A 277 -17.33 -2.87 -14.21
N VAL A 278 -18.00 -2.27 -13.24
CA VAL A 278 -17.67 -2.38 -11.82
C VAL A 278 -18.88 -2.88 -11.04
N HIS A 279 -18.73 -4.01 -10.37
CA HIS A 279 -19.64 -4.49 -9.35
C HIS A 279 -19.09 -4.05 -7.99
N ALA A 280 -19.44 -2.82 -7.57
CA ALA A 280 -19.10 -2.29 -6.25
C ALA A 280 -20.00 -2.88 -5.16
N HIS A 281 -19.58 -2.79 -3.89
CA HIS A 281 -20.28 -3.40 -2.74
C HIS A 281 -20.60 -4.90 -2.94
N THR A 282 -19.75 -5.59 -3.69
CA THR A 282 -19.95 -6.96 -4.16
C THR A 282 -18.77 -7.82 -3.74
N GLN A 283 -19.02 -8.78 -2.85
CA GLN A 283 -17.98 -9.66 -2.35
C GLN A 283 -17.90 -10.94 -3.19
N ALA A 284 -16.71 -11.29 -3.65
CA ALA A 284 -16.44 -12.61 -4.22
C ALA A 284 -16.52 -13.68 -3.13
N LEU A 285 -17.26 -14.74 -3.39
CA LEU A 285 -17.49 -15.84 -2.45
C LEU A 285 -16.71 -17.10 -2.84
N LYS A 286 -16.62 -17.40 -4.14
CA LYS A 286 -15.98 -18.62 -4.63
C LYS A 286 -15.63 -18.52 -6.11
N ILE A 287 -14.49 -19.07 -6.50
CA ILE A 287 -14.14 -19.30 -7.91
C ILE A 287 -14.79 -20.62 -8.35
N LEU A 288 -15.41 -20.60 -9.52
CA LEU A 288 -16.05 -21.77 -10.12
C LEU A 288 -15.20 -22.27 -11.30
N PHE A 289 -15.20 -23.59 -11.48
CA PHE A 289 -14.39 -24.28 -12.47
C PHE A 289 -15.27 -24.96 -13.50
N ALA A 290 -14.79 -25.02 -14.74
CA ALA A 290 -15.52 -25.60 -15.85
C ALA A 290 -15.69 -27.13 -15.65
N SER A 291 -16.90 -27.65 -15.89
CA SER A 291 -17.18 -29.08 -15.75
C SER A 291 -16.41 -29.95 -16.75
N ASP A 292 -16.04 -29.39 -17.90
CA ASP A 292 -15.27 -30.04 -18.97
C ASP A 292 -13.75 -29.92 -18.77
N SER A 293 -13.30 -29.06 -17.86
CA SER A 293 -11.90 -28.81 -17.53
C SER A 293 -11.81 -28.37 -16.06
N PRO A 294 -11.72 -29.32 -15.10
CA PRO A 294 -11.97 -29.05 -13.69
C PRO A 294 -10.93 -28.15 -13.00
N LYS A 295 -9.80 -27.87 -13.66
CA LYS A 295 -8.80 -26.88 -13.22
C LYS A 295 -8.93 -25.51 -13.90
N ARG A 296 -9.82 -25.35 -14.89
CA ARG A 296 -10.04 -24.08 -15.59
C ARG A 296 -11.10 -23.25 -14.88
N ALA A 297 -10.68 -22.19 -14.21
CA ALA A 297 -11.60 -21.20 -13.65
C ALA A 297 -12.40 -20.52 -14.77
N ASN A 298 -13.71 -20.41 -14.62
CA ASN A 298 -14.59 -19.83 -15.65
C ASN A 298 -15.70 -18.91 -15.10
N ALA A 299 -15.81 -18.78 -13.79
CA ALA A 299 -16.74 -17.85 -13.16
C ALA A 299 -16.37 -17.57 -11.71
N VAL A 300 -17.00 -16.54 -11.16
CA VAL A 300 -16.94 -16.19 -9.74
C VAL A 300 -18.36 -16.07 -9.21
N GLN A 301 -18.66 -16.80 -8.14
CA GLN A 301 -19.87 -16.59 -7.35
C GLN A 301 -19.65 -15.36 -6.46
N VAL A 302 -20.60 -14.43 -6.48
CA VAL A 302 -20.52 -13.17 -5.76
C VAL A 302 -21.78 -12.90 -4.94
N SER A 303 -21.71 -11.94 -4.02
CA SER A 303 -22.86 -11.45 -3.25
C SER A 303 -22.85 -9.93 -3.16
N THR A 304 -23.97 -9.30 -3.49
CA THR A 304 -24.24 -7.87 -3.27
C THR A 304 -25.42 -7.75 -2.33
N ALA A 305 -25.23 -7.12 -1.17
CA ALA A 305 -26.28 -6.97 -0.15
C ALA A 305 -27.01 -8.30 0.19
N GLY A 306 -26.30 -9.44 0.16
CA GLY A 306 -26.85 -10.77 0.42
C GLY A 306 -27.48 -11.48 -0.79
N PHE A 307 -27.65 -10.79 -1.93
CA PHE A 307 -28.12 -11.41 -3.16
C PHE A 307 -26.96 -12.06 -3.91
N GLN A 308 -27.01 -13.39 -4.06
CA GLN A 308 -25.97 -14.17 -4.73
C GLN A 308 -26.25 -14.36 -6.22
N TYR A 309 -25.22 -14.20 -7.04
CA TYR A 309 -25.26 -14.41 -8.48
C TYR A 309 -23.86 -14.78 -9.01
N THR A 310 -23.78 -15.10 -10.30
CA THR A 310 -22.55 -15.60 -10.92
C THR A 310 -22.08 -14.68 -12.04
N ILE A 311 -20.79 -14.35 -12.02
CA ILE A 311 -20.14 -13.60 -13.09
C ILE A 311 -19.18 -14.53 -13.82
N HIS A 312 -19.38 -14.74 -15.11
CA HIS A 312 -18.59 -15.63 -15.95
C HIS A 312 -17.41 -14.91 -16.61
N ALA A 313 -16.31 -15.63 -16.77
CA ALA A 313 -15.12 -15.21 -17.51
C ALA A 313 -14.93 -16.11 -18.74
N ASN A 314 -14.83 -15.53 -19.94
CA ASN A 314 -14.52 -16.29 -21.15
C ASN A 314 -13.05 -16.67 -21.23
N LYS A 315 -12.16 -15.87 -20.63
CA LYS A 315 -10.71 -16.09 -20.64
C LYS A 315 -10.20 -16.41 -19.24
N GLU A 316 -10.13 -15.40 -18.37
CA GLU A 316 -9.43 -15.53 -17.08
C GLU A 316 -10.18 -14.87 -15.93
N VAL A 317 -10.06 -15.49 -14.76
CA VAL A 317 -10.37 -14.88 -13.46
C VAL A 317 -9.06 -14.44 -12.83
N ILE A 318 -8.91 -13.15 -12.57
CA ILE A 318 -7.70 -12.56 -12.00
C ILE A 318 -7.95 -12.22 -10.54
N VAL A 319 -7.22 -12.86 -9.62
CA VAL A 319 -7.40 -12.66 -8.18
C VAL A 319 -6.46 -11.55 -7.68
N SER A 320 -7.04 -10.40 -7.34
CA SER A 320 -6.37 -9.20 -6.82
C SER A 320 -6.94 -8.74 -5.47
N ALA A 321 -7.42 -9.69 -4.66
CA ALA A 321 -8.06 -9.43 -3.36
C ALA A 321 -7.04 -9.05 -2.24
N GLY A 322 -5.75 -9.11 -2.54
CA GLY A 322 -4.67 -8.72 -1.64
C GLY A 322 -4.19 -9.84 -0.73
N VAL A 323 -3.15 -9.55 0.06
CA VAL A 323 -2.36 -10.53 0.81
C VAL A 323 -3.17 -11.47 1.71
N PHE A 324 -4.27 -11.01 2.31
CA PHE A 324 -5.08 -11.87 3.21
C PHE A 324 -6.23 -12.57 2.49
N HIS A 325 -6.92 -11.87 1.57
CA HIS A 325 -8.14 -12.41 0.95
C HIS A 325 -7.89 -13.19 -0.34
N SER A 326 -6.78 -12.96 -1.06
CA SER A 326 -6.41 -13.79 -2.21
C SER A 326 -6.21 -15.26 -1.81
N PRO A 327 -5.34 -15.61 -0.83
CA PRO A 327 -5.18 -17.01 -0.41
C PRO A 327 -6.45 -17.58 0.23
N GLN A 328 -7.23 -16.75 0.95
CA GLN A 328 -8.53 -17.16 1.47
C GLN A 328 -9.48 -17.60 0.35
N LEU A 329 -9.61 -16.77 -0.69
CA LEU A 329 -10.47 -17.05 -1.84
C LEU A 329 -10.03 -18.32 -2.58
N LEU A 330 -8.71 -18.54 -2.73
CA LEU A 330 -8.18 -19.78 -3.30
C LEU A 330 -8.59 -20.99 -2.46
N MET A 331 -8.40 -20.94 -1.13
CA MET A 331 -8.72 -22.04 -0.24
C MET A 331 -10.22 -22.38 -0.24
N VAL A 332 -11.12 -21.40 -0.09
CA VAL A 332 -12.58 -21.67 -0.14
C VAL A 332 -13.05 -22.17 -1.51
N SER A 333 -12.24 -21.95 -2.55
CA SER A 333 -12.47 -22.44 -3.91
C SER A 333 -11.86 -23.82 -4.17
N GLY A 334 -11.19 -24.43 -3.19
CA GLY A 334 -10.59 -25.77 -3.31
C GLY A 334 -9.15 -25.77 -3.81
N ILE A 335 -8.45 -24.63 -3.78
CA ILE A 335 -7.03 -24.51 -4.12
C ILE A 335 -6.25 -24.18 -2.85
N GLY A 336 -5.40 -25.09 -2.38
CA GLY A 336 -4.56 -24.85 -1.20
C GLY A 336 -4.06 -26.11 -0.51
N PRO A 337 -3.61 -26.02 0.76
CA PRO A 337 -3.15 -27.17 1.52
C PRO A 337 -4.28 -28.18 1.74
N ARG A 338 -4.09 -29.43 1.29
CA ARG A 338 -5.09 -30.50 1.43
C ARG A 338 -5.63 -30.66 2.86
N PRO A 339 -4.80 -30.69 3.93
CA PRO A 339 -5.31 -30.88 5.29
C PRO A 339 -6.31 -29.79 5.69
N THR A 340 -6.02 -28.53 5.32
CA THR A 340 -6.91 -27.38 5.59
C THR A 340 -8.24 -27.52 4.85
N LEU A 341 -8.21 -27.95 3.59
CA LEU A 341 -9.43 -28.11 2.78
C LEU A 341 -10.30 -29.27 3.30
N GLU A 342 -9.68 -30.39 3.66
CA GLU A 342 -10.37 -31.57 4.21
C GLU A 342 -11.03 -31.27 5.56
N GLU A 343 -10.36 -30.52 6.45
CA GLU A 343 -10.91 -30.09 7.74
C GLU A 343 -12.21 -29.26 7.56
N GLN A 344 -12.26 -28.46 6.49
CA GLN A 344 -13.40 -27.60 6.18
C GLN A 344 -14.42 -28.24 5.22
N ASN A 345 -14.26 -29.53 4.89
CA ASN A 345 -15.09 -30.26 3.91
C ASN A 345 -15.16 -29.57 2.54
N ILE A 346 -14.07 -28.94 2.10
CA ILE A 346 -13.96 -28.28 0.81
C ILE A 346 -13.41 -29.28 -0.21
N PRO A 347 -14.11 -29.53 -1.33
CA PRO A 347 -13.58 -30.38 -2.40
C PRO A 347 -12.27 -29.83 -2.96
N LEU A 348 -11.25 -30.70 -3.05
CA LEU A 348 -9.95 -30.34 -3.62
C LEU A 348 -10.03 -30.19 -5.14
N ILE A 349 -9.60 -29.03 -5.64
CA ILE A 349 -9.38 -28.73 -7.06
C ILE A 349 -7.89 -28.82 -7.40
N SER A 350 -7.05 -28.19 -6.59
CA SER A 350 -5.59 -28.28 -6.72
C SER A 350 -4.92 -28.21 -5.36
N GLU A 351 -3.96 -29.10 -5.13
CA GLU A 351 -3.17 -29.12 -3.91
C GLU A 351 -1.97 -28.21 -4.07
N LEU A 352 -2.02 -27.03 -3.45
CA LEU A 352 -0.94 -26.06 -3.43
C LEU A 352 -0.63 -25.69 -1.98
N GLN A 353 0.34 -26.38 -1.38
CA GLN A 353 0.70 -26.19 0.02
C GLN A 353 1.21 -24.78 0.33
N GLY A 354 1.73 -24.05 -0.68
CA GLY A 354 2.19 -22.68 -0.53
C GLY A 354 1.08 -21.64 -0.36
N VAL A 355 -0.19 -21.98 -0.65
CA VAL A 355 -1.31 -21.04 -0.50
C VAL A 355 -1.45 -20.66 0.97
N GLY A 356 -1.35 -19.36 1.22
CA GLY A 356 -1.44 -18.79 2.56
C GLY A 356 -0.14 -18.84 3.36
N GLN A 357 0.94 -19.41 2.82
CA GLN A 357 2.23 -19.54 3.51
C GLN A 357 3.18 -18.40 3.16
N ASN A 358 4.34 -18.33 3.83
CA ASN A 358 5.40 -17.38 3.53
C ASN A 358 4.91 -15.93 3.58
N LEU A 359 4.10 -15.56 4.58
CA LEU A 359 3.72 -14.17 4.79
C LEU A 359 4.96 -13.39 5.23
N TRP A 360 5.37 -12.45 4.40
CA TRP A 360 6.37 -11.44 4.73
C TRP A 360 5.67 -10.22 5.27
N ASP A 361 6.15 -9.64 6.36
CA ASP A 361 5.66 -8.38 6.87
C ASP A 361 6.75 -7.62 7.62
N GLN A 362 6.60 -6.30 7.67
CA GLN A 362 7.55 -5.40 8.32
C GLN A 362 6.97 -4.94 9.65
N VAL A 363 7.74 -5.13 10.71
CA VAL A 363 7.39 -4.69 12.06
C VAL A 363 8.01 -3.33 12.35
N SER A 364 7.23 -2.44 12.97
CA SER A 364 7.68 -1.12 13.38
C SER A 364 7.51 -0.91 14.89
N PHE A 365 8.28 0.02 15.42
CA PHE A 365 8.23 0.48 16.82
C PHE A 365 8.75 1.91 16.90
N THR A 366 8.43 2.63 17.97
CA THR A 366 8.68 4.08 18.03
C THR A 366 9.38 4.50 19.32
N VAL A 367 10.10 5.62 19.22
CA VAL A 367 10.59 6.41 20.35
C VAL A 367 10.01 7.81 20.28
N LEU A 368 9.39 8.25 21.37
CA LEU A 368 8.67 9.51 21.47
C LEU A 368 9.41 10.50 22.38
N ASN A 369 9.50 11.76 21.96
CA ASN A 369 10.05 12.85 22.77
C ASN A 369 9.17 14.10 22.67
N GLN A 370 9.09 14.87 23.75
CA GLN A 370 8.49 16.21 23.68
C GLN A 370 9.44 17.15 22.95
N ILE A 371 8.92 17.88 21.96
CA ILE A 371 9.69 18.88 21.20
C ILE A 371 8.97 20.23 21.14
N ASN A 372 9.72 21.31 20.89
CA ASN A 372 9.21 22.67 20.72
C ASN A 372 8.92 23.05 19.26
N THR A 373 9.29 22.20 18.30
CA THR A 373 9.05 22.46 16.87
C THR A 373 7.61 22.09 16.53
N PRO A 374 6.82 22.99 15.90
CA PRO A 374 5.41 22.73 15.62
C PRO A 374 5.25 21.72 14.47
N SER A 375 4.48 20.66 14.72
CA SER A 375 4.05 19.72 13.69
C SER A 375 2.83 20.24 12.93
N ALA A 376 2.53 19.67 11.76
CA ALA A 376 1.27 19.87 11.04
C ALA A 376 0.07 19.72 11.97
N GLY A 377 0.07 18.69 12.83
CA GLY A 377 -1.02 18.44 13.77
C GLY A 377 -1.16 19.52 14.84
N SER A 378 -0.07 19.98 15.44
CA SER A 378 -0.13 21.10 16.40
C SER A 378 -0.65 22.40 15.76
N ILE A 379 -0.28 22.64 14.49
CA ILE A 379 -0.67 23.84 13.73
C ILE A 379 -2.16 23.78 13.36
N VAL A 380 -2.61 22.63 12.85
CA VAL A 380 -4.01 22.41 12.45
C VAL A 380 -4.95 22.39 13.65
N ALA A 381 -4.52 21.86 14.80
CA ALA A 381 -5.30 21.84 16.03
C ALA A 381 -5.53 23.25 16.60
N ASN A 382 -4.67 24.23 16.29
CA ASN A 382 -4.81 25.60 16.76
C ASN A 382 -5.88 26.36 15.97
N LEU A 383 -7.10 26.43 16.54
CA LEU A 383 -8.27 27.04 15.91
C LEU A 383 -8.09 28.50 15.50
N ASN A 384 -7.17 29.25 16.14
CA ASN A 384 -6.91 30.66 15.79
C ASN A 384 -6.34 30.83 14.36
N ASN A 385 -5.71 29.80 13.81
CA ASN A 385 -5.10 29.83 12.47
C ASN A 385 -5.96 29.11 11.41
N SER A 386 -7.09 28.53 11.81
CA SER A 386 -7.88 27.62 10.96
C SER A 386 -8.37 28.26 9.65
N ALA A 387 -8.80 29.52 9.69
CA ALA A 387 -9.29 30.23 8.50
C ALA A 387 -8.19 30.44 7.45
N GLU A 388 -7.00 30.88 7.86
CA GLU A 388 -5.87 31.11 6.95
C GLU A 388 -5.36 29.79 6.36
N ILE A 389 -5.24 28.75 7.18
CA ILE A 389 -4.78 27.42 6.73
C ILE A 389 -5.75 26.83 5.70
N LEU A 390 -7.07 26.91 5.96
CA LEU A 390 -8.08 26.46 5.01
C LEU A 390 -8.09 27.32 3.74
N GLN A 391 -7.98 28.64 3.87
CA GLN A 391 -7.90 29.54 2.73
C GLN A 391 -6.73 29.17 1.81
N ARG A 392 -5.52 28.96 2.37
CA ARG A 392 -4.35 28.49 1.62
C ARG A 392 -4.63 27.17 0.89
N TYR A 393 -5.17 26.19 1.60
CA TYR A 393 -5.48 24.89 0.98
C TYR A 393 -6.48 25.03 -0.18
N TYR A 394 -7.55 25.81 -0.03
CA TYR A 394 -8.56 25.97 -1.07
C TYR A 394 -8.14 26.87 -2.24
N GLU A 395 -7.33 27.90 -2.00
CA GLU A 395 -6.91 28.85 -3.03
C GLU A 395 -5.71 28.35 -3.85
N ASP A 396 -4.71 27.76 -3.19
CA ASP A 396 -3.44 27.40 -3.82
C ASP A 396 -2.96 25.96 -3.52
N ALA A 397 -3.77 25.14 -2.84
CA ALA A 397 -3.39 23.78 -2.43
C ALA A 397 -2.12 23.73 -1.58
N GLY A 398 -1.82 24.81 -0.85
CA GLY A 398 -0.71 24.92 0.08
C GLY A 398 -1.10 24.65 1.54
N GLY A 399 -0.13 24.86 2.43
CA GLY A 399 -0.32 24.73 3.88
C GLY A 399 -0.39 23.29 4.40
N PRO A 400 -0.55 23.10 5.73
CA PRO A 400 -0.46 21.80 6.39
C PRO A 400 -1.35 20.69 5.82
N TYR A 401 -2.57 21.01 5.37
CA TYR A 401 -3.49 20.01 4.79
C TYR A 401 -2.96 19.36 3.50
N SER A 402 -2.03 20.02 2.80
CA SER A 402 -1.39 19.53 1.57
C SER A 402 -0.18 18.62 1.81
N SER A 403 0.10 18.27 3.07
CA SER A 403 1.27 17.47 3.46
C SER A 403 0.91 16.09 3.99
N ALA A 404 1.75 15.12 3.68
CA ALA A 404 1.71 13.75 4.18
C ALA A 404 3.09 13.37 4.75
N ALA A 405 3.38 12.07 4.89
CA ALA A 405 4.75 11.62 5.10
C ALA A 405 5.63 12.12 3.93
N GLY A 406 6.91 12.41 4.19
CA GLY A 406 7.72 13.08 3.16
C GLY A 406 9.23 12.96 3.28
N TYR A 407 9.79 12.47 4.38
CA TYR A 407 11.21 12.18 4.52
C TYR A 407 11.39 10.78 5.08
N LEU A 408 12.08 9.93 4.32
CA LEU A 408 12.41 8.55 4.72
C LEU A 408 13.93 8.41 4.77
N SER A 409 14.43 7.45 5.54
CA SER A 409 15.84 7.08 5.53
C SER A 409 16.01 5.59 5.74
N PHE A 410 17.01 5.03 5.06
CA PHE A 410 17.28 3.60 5.07
C PHE A 410 18.76 3.36 5.33
N GLU A 411 19.09 2.36 6.13
CA GLU A 411 20.47 1.93 6.31
C GLU A 411 20.57 0.44 6.59
N ARG A 412 21.78 -0.09 6.42
CA ARG A 412 22.18 -1.31 7.12
C ARG A 412 22.69 -0.92 8.49
N ILE A 413 22.44 -1.76 9.49
CA ILE A 413 22.86 -1.50 10.87
C ILE A 413 24.37 -1.26 10.91
N PRO A 414 24.84 -0.11 11.43
CA PRO A 414 26.26 0.19 11.58
C PRO A 414 26.99 -0.87 12.41
N GLU A 415 28.28 -1.09 12.11
CA GLU A 415 29.09 -2.14 12.75
C GLU A 415 29.13 -1.99 14.28
N GLU A 416 29.17 -0.76 14.80
CA GLU A 416 29.16 -0.50 16.25
C GLU A 416 27.90 -1.01 16.98
N LEU A 417 26.80 -1.25 16.26
CA LEU A 417 25.56 -1.77 16.83
C LEU A 417 25.39 -3.29 16.61
N ARG A 418 26.38 -3.94 15.99
CA ARG A 418 26.39 -5.38 15.72
C ARG A 418 27.16 -6.19 16.78
N GLU A 419 27.77 -5.54 17.77
CA GLU A 419 28.62 -6.21 18.79
C GLU A 419 27.93 -7.37 19.51
N ASN A 420 26.61 -7.29 19.69
CA ASN A 420 25.80 -8.32 20.36
C ASN A 420 25.09 -9.27 19.40
N PHE A 421 25.33 -9.18 18.08
CA PHE A 421 24.70 -10.09 17.14
C PHE A 421 25.26 -11.49 17.30
N SER A 422 24.37 -12.48 17.33
CA SER A 422 24.79 -13.87 17.30
C SER A 422 25.42 -14.23 15.95
N GLN A 423 26.23 -15.29 15.94
CA GLN A 423 26.76 -15.82 14.68
C GLN A 423 25.63 -16.23 13.73
N GLN A 424 24.54 -16.78 14.27
CA GLN A 424 23.35 -17.12 13.51
C GLN A 424 22.75 -15.88 12.84
N THR A 425 22.53 -14.80 13.57
CA THR A 425 22.01 -13.54 13.02
C THR A 425 22.88 -13.02 11.89
N THR A 426 24.20 -12.96 12.12
CA THR A 426 25.15 -12.50 11.09
C THR A 426 25.04 -13.34 9.82
N SER A 427 25.00 -14.68 9.94
CA SER A 427 24.86 -15.57 8.78
C SER A 427 23.47 -15.49 8.12
N SER A 428 22.39 -15.36 8.89
CA SER A 428 21.04 -15.25 8.31
C SER A 428 20.87 -13.97 7.50
N LEU A 429 21.50 -12.86 7.90
CA LEU A 429 21.45 -11.59 7.17
C LEU A 429 22.18 -11.63 5.81
N GLU A 430 23.04 -12.63 5.56
CA GLU A 430 23.66 -12.87 4.25
C GLU A 430 22.63 -13.31 3.19
N TYR A 431 21.42 -13.73 3.59
CA TYR A 431 20.33 -14.01 2.66
C TYR A 431 19.97 -12.79 1.80
N PHE A 432 20.10 -11.59 2.38
CA PHE A 432 19.75 -10.33 1.74
C PHE A 432 20.94 -9.73 0.96
N PRO A 433 20.70 -9.17 -0.24
CA PRO A 433 21.72 -8.44 -1.01
C PRO A 433 22.42 -7.35 -0.20
N SER A 434 23.65 -7.00 -0.58
CA SER A 434 24.45 -6.00 0.13
C SER A 434 23.82 -4.60 0.16
N ASP A 435 23.00 -4.25 -0.83
CA ASP A 435 22.28 -2.97 -0.91
C ASP A 435 20.90 -2.98 -0.22
N TRP A 436 20.42 -4.14 0.23
CA TRP A 436 19.13 -4.27 0.92
C TRP A 436 19.22 -3.64 2.31
N PRO A 437 18.37 -2.63 2.64
CA PRO A 437 18.42 -2.00 3.95
C PRO A 437 17.86 -2.91 5.04
N GLU A 438 18.46 -2.86 6.21
CA GLU A 438 18.00 -3.61 7.40
C GLU A 438 17.02 -2.78 8.23
N ALA A 439 17.12 -1.45 8.12
CA ALA A 439 16.33 -0.48 8.85
C ALA A 439 15.75 0.61 7.95
N GLU A 440 14.52 1.01 8.23
CA GLU A 440 13.96 2.30 7.83
C GLU A 440 13.71 3.17 9.06
N TYR A 441 13.98 4.47 8.96
CA TYR A 441 13.58 5.45 9.97
C TYR A 441 12.62 6.48 9.38
N VAL A 442 11.52 6.69 10.11
CA VAL A 442 10.45 7.61 9.74
C VAL A 442 10.28 8.64 10.85
N GLY A 443 10.62 9.89 10.54
CA GLY A 443 10.40 11.03 11.43
C GLY A 443 8.99 11.59 11.27
N ALA A 444 8.27 11.80 12.37
CA ALA A 444 6.94 12.38 12.37
C ALA A 444 6.71 13.28 13.60
N GLY A 445 5.62 14.05 13.57
CA GLY A 445 5.19 14.88 14.69
C GLY A 445 3.68 14.82 14.87
N PHE A 446 3.22 14.68 16.11
CA PHE A 446 1.81 14.69 16.46
C PHE A 446 1.48 15.86 17.38
N GLY A 447 0.24 16.34 17.33
CA GLY A 447 -0.26 17.33 18.29
C GLY A 447 -0.45 16.67 19.66
N GLY A 448 0.11 17.28 20.70
CA GLY A 448 -0.15 16.95 22.09
C GLY A 448 -1.07 17.99 22.75
N ASP A 449 -1.22 17.87 24.07
CA ASP A 449 -2.02 18.81 24.86
C ASP A 449 -1.52 20.26 24.70
N ASN A 450 -2.45 21.22 24.77
CA ASN A 450 -2.17 22.65 24.69
C ASN A 450 -1.33 23.06 23.46
N PHE A 451 -1.55 22.42 22.31
CA PHE A 451 -0.82 22.66 21.06
C PHE A 451 0.68 22.34 21.12
N SER A 452 1.10 21.51 22.07
CA SER A 452 2.47 20.99 22.13
C SER A 452 2.72 19.98 20.99
N THR A 453 3.99 19.66 20.72
CA THR A 453 4.34 18.64 19.71
C THR A 453 5.06 17.46 20.35
N ILE A 454 4.56 16.27 20.07
CA ILE A 454 5.27 15.02 20.33
C ILE A 454 6.02 14.65 19.05
N GLY A 455 7.35 14.65 19.12
CA GLY A 455 8.21 14.19 18.04
C GLY A 455 8.40 12.68 18.10
N VAL A 456 8.44 12.05 16.93
CA VAL A 456 8.47 10.59 16.78
C VAL A 456 9.56 10.20 15.80
N PHE A 457 10.34 9.19 16.17
CA PHE A 457 11.04 8.36 15.21
C PHE A 457 10.48 6.94 15.29
N GLY A 458 9.92 6.47 14.19
CA GLY A 458 9.65 5.06 13.98
C GLY A 458 10.88 4.38 13.38
N GLY A 459 11.19 3.17 13.86
CA GLY A 459 12.08 2.23 13.21
C GLY A 459 11.28 1.09 12.63
N VAL A 460 11.65 0.65 11.44
CA VAL A 460 11.03 -0.50 10.75
C VAL A 460 12.11 -1.51 10.44
N LEU A 461 11.84 -2.78 10.76
CA LEU A 461 12.66 -3.90 10.32
C LEU A 461 12.34 -4.21 8.84
N THR A 462 13.24 -3.87 7.94
CA THR A 462 13.04 -4.00 6.48
C THR A 462 13.67 -5.27 5.88
N ALA A 463 14.45 -6.00 6.68
CA ALA A 463 15.02 -7.31 6.32
C ALA A 463 14.51 -8.44 7.25
N PRO A 464 13.17 -8.65 7.38
CA PRO A 464 12.62 -9.63 8.30
C PRO A 464 12.89 -11.07 7.83
N LEU A 465 13.28 -11.94 8.75
CA LEU A 465 13.49 -13.37 8.53
C LEU A 465 12.30 -14.22 9.00
N SER A 466 11.54 -13.72 9.98
CA SER A 466 10.28 -14.30 10.42
C SER A 466 9.28 -14.45 9.27
N ARG A 467 8.52 -15.55 9.26
CA ARG A 467 7.44 -15.79 8.31
C ARG A 467 6.14 -16.08 9.03
N GLY A 468 5.10 -15.37 8.64
CA GLY A 468 3.74 -15.66 9.04
C GLY A 468 3.03 -16.60 8.06
N ASN A 469 1.74 -16.79 8.31
CA ASN A 469 0.82 -17.47 7.39
C ASN A 469 -0.62 -16.95 7.57
N ILE A 470 -1.48 -17.36 6.66
CA ILE A 470 -2.93 -17.28 6.80
C ILE A 470 -3.55 -18.62 6.48
N THR A 471 -4.66 -18.90 7.16
CA THR A 471 -5.53 -20.03 6.89
C THR A 471 -7.00 -19.61 6.99
N ILE A 472 -7.91 -20.53 6.70
CA ILE A 472 -9.36 -20.32 6.80
C ILE A 472 -9.91 -20.93 8.10
N LYS A 473 -10.89 -20.28 8.70
CA LYS A 473 -11.64 -20.82 9.85
C LYS A 473 -12.92 -21.58 9.44
N SER A 474 -13.39 -21.35 8.22
CA SER A 474 -14.61 -21.94 7.66
C SER A 474 -14.53 -21.96 6.13
N ALA A 475 -15.47 -22.66 5.49
CA ALA A 475 -15.63 -22.67 4.02
C ALA A 475 -16.32 -21.40 3.45
N SER A 476 -16.32 -20.27 4.18
CA SER A 476 -17.03 -19.03 3.82
C SER A 476 -16.08 -17.85 3.68
N MET A 477 -16.27 -17.03 2.63
CA MET A 477 -15.59 -15.72 2.51
C MET A 477 -16.16 -14.64 3.44
N LEU A 478 -17.36 -14.85 4.00
CA LEU A 478 -17.96 -13.87 4.93
C LEU A 478 -17.29 -13.92 6.32
N ASP A 479 -16.56 -14.98 6.56
CA ASP A 479 -15.77 -15.21 7.75
C ASP A 479 -14.36 -14.65 7.53
N PRO A 480 -13.79 -13.84 8.45
CA PRO A 480 -12.42 -13.35 8.28
C PRO A 480 -11.41 -14.51 8.27
N PRO A 481 -10.29 -14.37 7.54
CA PRO A 481 -9.22 -15.34 7.58
C PRO A 481 -8.54 -15.37 8.96
N VAL A 482 -7.88 -16.47 9.27
CA VAL A 482 -7.00 -16.58 10.44
C VAL A 482 -5.62 -16.09 10.02
N ILE A 483 -5.12 -15.03 10.66
CA ILE A 483 -3.86 -14.38 10.29
C ILE A 483 -2.83 -14.61 11.40
N ASP A 484 -1.71 -15.20 11.07
CA ASP A 484 -0.52 -15.23 11.93
C ASP A 484 0.60 -14.44 11.26
N LEU A 485 1.06 -13.35 11.89
CA LEU A 485 2.11 -12.50 11.32
C LEU A 485 3.50 -13.12 11.53
N GLY A 486 3.63 -14.04 12.49
CA GLY A 486 4.90 -14.71 12.79
C GLY A 486 5.99 -13.79 13.35
N TRP A 487 5.66 -12.55 13.73
CA TRP A 487 6.65 -11.56 14.15
C TRP A 487 7.57 -12.07 15.25
N PHE A 488 8.88 -11.84 15.07
CA PHE A 488 9.94 -12.27 16.00
C PHE A 488 10.01 -13.77 16.25
N SER A 489 9.56 -14.60 15.31
CA SER A 489 9.77 -16.06 15.34
C SER A 489 11.21 -16.44 15.03
N ASP A 490 11.90 -15.66 14.20
CA ASP A 490 13.35 -15.76 14.02
C ASP A 490 14.07 -14.84 15.03
N PRO A 491 15.04 -15.36 15.82
CA PRO A 491 15.76 -14.55 16.80
C PRO A 491 16.56 -13.39 16.18
N ALA A 492 17.00 -13.52 14.91
CA ALA A 492 17.73 -12.46 14.22
C ALA A 492 16.91 -11.16 14.11
N ASP A 493 15.60 -11.27 13.92
CA ASP A 493 14.70 -10.11 13.85
C ASP A 493 14.67 -9.33 15.16
N SER A 494 14.79 -10.03 16.30
CA SER A 494 14.81 -9.41 17.63
C SER A 494 16.12 -8.64 17.86
N GLU A 495 17.25 -9.23 17.48
CA GLU A 495 18.57 -8.59 17.61
C GLU A 495 18.66 -7.34 16.72
N VAL A 496 18.23 -7.45 15.45
CA VAL A 496 18.20 -6.31 14.52
C VAL A 496 17.22 -5.23 15.02
N ALA A 497 16.04 -5.60 15.52
CA ALA A 497 15.09 -4.63 16.06
C ALA A 497 15.65 -3.84 17.26
N VAL A 498 16.38 -4.48 18.16
CA VAL A 498 17.08 -3.81 19.27
C VAL A 498 18.14 -2.84 18.73
N ALA A 499 18.90 -3.24 17.71
CA ALA A 499 19.89 -2.37 17.08
C ALA A 499 19.25 -1.14 16.40
N ILE A 500 18.15 -1.33 15.67
CA ILE A 500 17.34 -0.24 15.09
C ILE A 500 16.89 0.71 16.21
N PHE A 501 16.39 0.18 17.32
CA PHE A 501 15.92 0.99 18.44
C PHE A 501 17.05 1.83 19.07
N LYS A 502 18.22 1.23 19.29
CA LYS A 502 19.41 1.96 19.75
C LYS A 502 19.83 3.05 18.74
N ARG A 503 19.74 2.76 17.44
CA ARG A 503 20.02 3.73 16.39
C ARG A 503 19.05 4.91 16.40
N ILE A 504 17.75 4.67 16.65
CA ILE A 504 16.77 5.76 16.86
C ILE A 504 17.18 6.66 18.04
N ARG A 505 17.64 6.07 19.16
CA ARG A 505 18.13 6.87 20.29
C ARG A 505 19.37 7.68 19.93
N GLN A 506 20.30 7.15 19.13
CA GLN A 506 21.41 7.92 18.58
C GLN A 506 20.92 9.12 17.74
N ILE A 507 19.86 8.97 16.93
CA ILE A 507 19.23 10.10 16.22
C ILE A 507 18.73 11.15 17.22
N TRP A 508 17.98 10.73 18.24
CA TRP A 508 17.45 11.63 19.27
C TRP A 508 18.52 12.30 20.13
N ASP A 509 19.71 11.69 20.22
CA ASP A 509 20.86 12.21 20.96
C ASP A 509 21.81 13.06 20.10
N SER A 510 21.52 13.23 18.82
CA SER A 510 22.24 14.18 17.97
C SER A 510 21.99 15.64 18.37
N ASP A 511 22.95 16.53 18.07
CA ASP A 511 22.82 17.95 18.38
C ASP A 511 21.56 18.61 17.77
N PRO A 512 21.18 18.35 16.49
CA PRO A 512 19.94 18.88 15.94
C PRO A 512 18.69 18.42 16.70
N ALA A 513 18.61 17.14 17.07
CA ALA A 513 17.46 16.62 17.82
C ALA A 513 17.41 17.17 19.25
N LYS A 514 18.55 17.21 19.95
CA LYS A 514 18.66 17.79 21.30
C LYS A 514 18.23 19.26 21.34
N SER A 515 18.51 20.03 20.28
CA SER A 515 18.16 21.45 20.20
C SER A 515 16.64 21.72 20.20
N ILE A 516 15.82 20.75 19.80
CA ILE A 516 14.36 20.87 19.75
C ILE A 516 13.64 20.12 20.88
N LYS A 517 14.33 19.21 21.58
CA LYS A 517 13.77 18.47 22.73
C LYS A 517 13.53 19.41 23.91
N THR A 518 12.39 19.25 24.57
CA THR A 518 12.01 20.06 25.75
C THR A 518 11.85 19.25 27.03
N GLY A 519 12.16 17.96 26.99
CA GLY A 519 12.00 17.07 28.14
C GLY A 519 12.67 15.71 27.92
N PRO A 520 12.51 14.79 28.90
CA PRO A 520 12.97 13.41 28.77
C PRO A 520 12.19 12.65 27.67
N GLU A 521 12.72 11.49 27.30
CA GLU A 521 12.01 10.52 26.46
C GLU A 521 10.66 10.16 27.10
N ILE A 522 9.59 10.20 26.29
CA ILE A 522 8.21 9.91 26.72
C ILE A 522 7.97 8.41 26.69
N LEU A 523 8.29 7.78 25.56
CA LEU A 523 8.07 6.35 25.33
C LEU A 523 9.29 5.76 24.59
N PRO A 524 9.86 4.62 25.03
CA PRO A 524 9.49 3.86 26.25
C PRO A 524 9.79 4.58 27.56
N GLY A 525 10.64 5.62 27.52
CA GLY A 525 11.07 6.34 28.70
C GLY A 525 12.45 5.89 29.17
N VAL A 526 13.04 6.72 30.02
CA VAL A 526 14.46 6.62 30.42
C VAL A 526 14.82 5.38 31.24
N ALA A 527 13.85 4.58 31.68
CA ALA A 527 14.09 3.36 32.45
C ALA A 527 14.46 2.15 31.58
N VAL A 528 14.03 2.11 30.32
CA VAL A 528 14.32 1.01 29.40
C VAL A 528 15.72 1.21 28.81
N GLN A 529 16.70 0.41 29.20
CA GLN A 529 18.12 0.64 28.85
C GLN A 529 18.81 -0.58 28.26
N THR A 530 18.63 -1.75 28.87
CA THR A 530 19.28 -2.99 28.42
C THR A 530 18.64 -3.55 27.16
N ASP A 531 19.38 -4.36 26.40
CA ASP A 531 18.87 -5.02 25.18
C ASP A 531 17.61 -5.84 25.46
N GLN A 532 17.54 -6.48 26.64
CA GLN A 532 16.36 -7.22 27.07
C GLN A 532 15.16 -6.30 27.33
N GLU A 533 15.33 -5.22 28.09
CA GLU A 533 14.24 -4.27 28.36
C GLU A 533 13.74 -3.60 27.06
N ILE A 534 14.67 -3.29 26.15
CA ILE A 534 14.35 -2.74 24.82
C ILE A 534 13.53 -3.76 24.03
N LEU A 535 13.95 -5.02 23.98
CA LEU A 535 13.23 -6.06 23.26
C LEU A 535 11.83 -6.28 23.85
N GLU A 536 11.70 -6.36 25.17
CA GLU A 536 10.40 -6.50 25.85
C GLU A 536 9.47 -5.33 25.49
N TYR A 537 9.99 -4.09 25.49
CA TYR A 537 9.22 -2.93 25.04
C TYR A 537 8.80 -3.05 23.57
N ILE A 538 9.73 -3.41 22.67
CA ILE A 538 9.45 -3.58 21.24
C ILE A 538 8.32 -4.60 21.07
N GLN A 539 8.44 -5.79 21.64
CA GLN A 539 7.45 -6.86 21.49
C GLN A 539 6.06 -6.42 21.98
N GLN A 540 5.99 -5.66 23.09
CA GLN A 540 4.73 -5.14 23.64
C GLN A 540 4.13 -3.97 22.85
N ASN A 541 4.92 -3.26 22.05
CA ASN A 541 4.50 -2.00 21.41
C ASN A 541 4.68 -1.99 19.88
N SER A 542 5.10 -3.11 19.28
CA SER A 542 5.21 -3.24 17.84
C SER A 542 3.88 -2.97 17.11
N ALA A 543 3.98 -2.34 15.95
CA ALA A 543 2.87 -2.04 15.05
C ALA A 543 3.23 -2.48 13.61
N PRO A 544 2.23 -2.83 12.78
CA PRO A 544 2.49 -3.22 11.41
C PRO A 544 2.85 -1.99 10.58
N MET A 545 3.63 -2.18 9.52
CA MET A 545 3.76 -1.17 8.46
C MET A 545 2.77 -1.34 7.31
N TRP A 546 1.81 -2.26 7.49
CA TRP A 546 0.76 -2.56 6.51
C TRP A 546 1.29 -3.00 5.13
N HIS A 547 2.49 -3.60 5.11
CA HIS A 547 3.23 -4.02 3.91
C HIS A 547 3.30 -5.55 3.73
N ALA A 548 2.37 -6.30 4.35
CA ALA A 548 2.36 -7.74 4.25
C ALA A 548 2.25 -8.23 2.79
N SER A 549 2.99 -9.28 2.44
CA SER A 549 3.08 -9.83 1.08
C SER A 549 3.39 -11.33 1.03
N ALA A 550 3.50 -11.87 -0.18
CA ALA A 550 4.03 -13.20 -0.52
C ALA A 550 3.21 -14.43 -0.09
N THR A 551 1.95 -14.24 0.27
CA THR A 551 1.01 -15.32 0.68
C THR A 551 0.44 -16.15 -0.46
N CYS A 552 0.61 -15.65 -1.68
CA CYS A 552 0.50 -16.40 -2.92
C CYS A 552 1.82 -16.20 -3.69
N ALA A 553 2.92 -16.77 -3.19
CA ALA A 553 4.25 -16.49 -3.69
C ALA A 553 4.40 -16.89 -5.17
N MET A 554 5.07 -16.04 -5.95
CA MET A 554 5.63 -16.43 -7.25
C MET A 554 6.88 -17.26 -7.02
N GLY A 555 7.07 -18.30 -7.83
CA GLY A 555 8.28 -19.09 -7.81
C GLY A 555 8.48 -19.94 -9.06
N LYS A 556 9.55 -20.73 -9.04
CA LYS A 556 9.93 -21.58 -10.16
C LYS A 556 8.98 -22.77 -10.28
N THR A 557 8.80 -23.29 -11.49
CA THR A 557 8.15 -24.58 -11.69
C THR A 557 8.84 -25.65 -10.83
N GLY A 558 8.06 -26.37 -10.01
CA GLY A 558 8.56 -27.38 -9.08
C GLY A 558 8.92 -26.86 -7.68
N ASP A 559 8.85 -25.55 -7.43
CA ASP A 559 8.90 -25.00 -6.08
C ASP A 559 7.58 -25.30 -5.35
N THR A 560 7.65 -26.12 -4.32
CA THR A 560 6.48 -26.57 -3.56
C THR A 560 5.87 -25.46 -2.70
N ASN A 561 6.58 -24.35 -2.48
CA ASN A 561 6.07 -23.18 -1.75
C ASN A 561 5.51 -22.10 -2.67
N ALA A 562 5.67 -22.24 -3.99
CA ALA A 562 5.12 -21.33 -4.97
C ALA A 562 3.63 -21.62 -5.21
N VAL A 563 2.88 -20.55 -5.45
CA VAL A 563 1.44 -20.60 -5.77
C VAL A 563 1.20 -20.22 -7.22
N VAL A 564 1.98 -19.26 -7.73
CA VAL A 564 1.92 -18.78 -9.11
C VAL A 564 3.29 -18.87 -9.77
N ASP A 565 3.31 -19.00 -11.09
CA ASP A 565 4.51 -18.89 -11.91
C ASP A 565 4.92 -17.43 -12.16
N SER A 566 6.00 -17.21 -12.91
CA SER A 566 6.49 -15.87 -13.26
C SER A 566 5.60 -15.11 -14.24
N ARG A 567 4.55 -15.76 -14.78
CA ARG A 567 3.56 -15.18 -15.70
C ARG A 567 2.16 -15.10 -15.06
N GLU A 568 2.10 -15.18 -13.74
CA GLU A 568 0.89 -15.02 -12.92
C GLU A 568 -0.15 -16.14 -13.09
N GLY A 569 0.21 -17.27 -13.70
CA GLY A 569 -0.61 -18.48 -13.74
C GLY A 569 -0.45 -19.31 -12.47
N CYS A 570 -1.53 -19.90 -11.93
CA CYS A 570 -1.41 -20.88 -10.85
C CYS A 570 -0.57 -22.08 -11.31
N LEU A 571 0.37 -22.53 -10.47
CA LEU A 571 1.17 -23.73 -10.78
C LEU A 571 0.27 -24.98 -10.80
N GLU A 572 0.50 -25.86 -11.79
CA GLU A 572 -0.34 -27.04 -12.06
C GLU A 572 -0.08 -28.26 -11.17
#